data_AF-A0AAW1W5Y1-F1
#
_entry.id   AF-A0AAW1W5Y1-F1
#
_cell.length_a   1.000
_cell.length_b   1.000
_cell.length_c   1.000
_cell.angle_alpha   90.00
_cell.angle_beta   90.00
_cell.angle_gamma   90.00
#
_symmetry.space_group_name_H-M   'P 1'
#
loop_
_entity.id
_entity.type
_entity.pdbx_description
1 polymer ?
#
loop_
_entity_poly.entity_id
_entity_poly.type
_entity_poly.pdbx_seq_one_letter_code
_entity_poly.pdbx_strand_id
1 'polypeptide(L)' 'MIIVALWCIQLMSADRPSMSKVVEMLEGEVEVLQMPPKPYYCPQSLPTKDLPDEEDNEEVSTLPDSAMESTSMV' A
#
# COMPACT_ATOMS: atom_id res chain seq x y z
N MET A 1 -17.98 -10.08 -8.37
CA MET A 1 -16.72 -9.48 -8.90
C MET A 1 -16.04 -8.54 -7.89
N ILE A 2 -16.73 -7.55 -7.31
CA ILE A 2 -16.13 -6.61 -6.35
C ILE A 2 -15.51 -7.30 -5.13
N ILE A 3 -16.21 -8.27 -4.53
CA ILE A 3 -15.69 -9.01 -3.36
C ILE A 3 -14.35 -9.67 -3.68
N VAL A 4 -14.22 -10.31 -4.85
CA VAL A 4 -12.97 -10.93 -5.30
C VAL A 4 -11.86 -9.87 -5.47
N ALA A 5 -12.17 -8.71 -6.05
CA ALA A 5 -11.21 -7.62 -6.16
C ALA A 5 -10.72 -7.14 -4.78
N LEU A 6 -11.62 -7.04 -3.81
CA LEU A 6 -11.29 -6.66 -2.44
C LEU A 6 -10.37 -7.69 -1.76
N TRP A 7 -10.55 -8.99 -2.03
CA TRP A 7 -9.63 -10.04 -1.58
C TRP A 7 -8.23 -9.91 -2.21
N CYS A 8 -8.14 -9.49 -3.47
CA CYS A 8 -6.86 -9.40 -4.20
C CYS A 8 -5.99 -8.19 -3.83
N ILE A 9 -6.59 -7.10 -3.33
CA ILE A 9 -5.86 -5.85 -3.01
C ILE A 9 -5.32 -5.79 -1.57
N GLN A 10 -5.52 -6.85 -0.77
CA GLN A 10 -5.13 -6.86 0.64
C GLN A 10 -3.65 -6.58 0.84
N LEU A 11 -3.32 -5.82 1.89
CA LEU A 11 -1.94 -5.39 2.17
C LEU A 11 -1.04 -6.58 2.52
N MET A 12 -1.55 -7.54 3.29
CA MET A 12 -0.84 -8.77 3.62
C MET A 12 -1.06 -9.81 2.53
N SER A 13 0.03 -10.43 2.09
CA SER A 13 -0.01 -11.54 1.12
C SER A 13 -0.75 -12.77 1.65
N ALA A 14 -0.74 -12.98 2.97
CA ALA A 14 -1.43 -14.08 3.63
C ALA A 14 -2.96 -13.99 3.55
N ASP A 15 -3.51 -12.78 3.42
CA ASP A 15 -4.96 -12.56 3.30
C ASP A 15 -5.45 -12.68 1.85
N ARG A 16 -4.54 -12.79 0.88
CA ARG A 16 -4.92 -12.93 -0.53
C ARG A 16 -5.18 -14.42 -0.85
N PRO A 17 -6.30 -14.75 -1.50
CA PRO A 17 -6.54 -16.10 -1.98
C PRO A 17 -5.55 -16.48 -3.08
N SER A 18 -5.31 -17.79 -3.26
CA SER A 18 -4.52 -18.30 -4.37
C SER A 18 -5.22 -18.01 -5.71
N MET A 19 -4.45 -17.96 -6.81
CA MET A 19 -5.03 -17.72 -8.14
C MET A 19 -6.08 -18.76 -8.54
N SER A 20 -5.87 -20.05 -8.21
CA SER A 20 -6.88 -21.09 -8.43
C SER A 20 -8.18 -20.76 -7.68
N LYS A 21 -8.06 -20.29 -6.43
CA LYS A 21 -9.23 -19.91 -5.64
C LYS A 21 -9.91 -18.67 -6.20
N VAL A 22 -9.15 -17.68 -6.68
CA VAL A 22 -9.69 -16.51 -7.37
C VAL A 22 -10.51 -16.93 -8.58
N VAL A 23 -10.02 -17.87 -9.39
CA VAL A 23 -10.73 -18.39 -10.56
C VAL A 23 -12.04 -19.08 -10.15
N GLU A 24 -12.02 -19.99 -9.16
CA GLU A 24 -13.24 -20.60 -8.61
C GLU A 24 -14.27 -19.56 -8.13
N MET A 25 -13.80 -18.49 -7.48
CA MET A 25 -14.65 -17.38 -7.01
C MET A 25 -15.22 -16.55 -8.16
N LEU A 26 -14.55 -16.50 -9.32
CA LEU A 26 -15.00 -15.79 -10.53
C LEU A 26 -15.96 -16.64 -11.36
N GLU A 27 -15.74 -17.95 -11.41
CA GLU A 27 -16.56 -18.92 -12.13
C GLU A 27 -17.91 -19.20 -11.46
N GLY A 28 -18.10 -18.71 -10.22
CA GLY A 28 -19.38 -18.75 -9.52
C GLY A 28 -19.64 -20.07 -8.78
N GLU A 29 -18.65 -20.95 -8.66
CA GLU A 29 -18.76 -22.17 -7.85
C GLU A 29 -18.88 -21.87 -6.35
N VAL A 30 -18.49 -20.67 -5.91
CA VAL A 30 -18.67 -20.22 -4.53
C VAL A 30 -19.96 -19.43 -4.41
N GLU A 31 -21.08 -20.13 -4.15
CA GLU A 31 -22.44 -19.58 -4.10
C GLU A 31 -22.60 -18.40 -3.12
N VAL A 32 -21.70 -18.24 -2.13
CA VAL A 32 -21.66 -17.09 -1.22
C VAL A 32 -20.22 -16.70 -0.89
N LEU A 33 -19.72 -15.63 -1.51
CA LEU A 33 -18.43 -15.04 -1.18
C LEU A 33 -18.53 -14.17 0.09
N GLN A 34 -17.75 -14.51 1.11
CA GLN A 34 -17.67 -13.70 2.33
C GLN A 34 -16.87 -12.41 2.11
N MET A 35 -17.18 -11.40 2.92
CA MET A 35 -16.46 -10.13 2.92
C MET A 35 -15.00 -10.36 3.35
N PRO A 36 -13.99 -9.83 2.61
CA PRO A 36 -12.60 -9.93 3.03
C PRO A 36 -12.34 -9.25 4.37
N PRO A 37 -11.27 -9.64 5.08
CA PRO A 37 -10.88 -9.01 6.33
C PRO A 37 -10.60 -7.52 6.12
N LYS A 38 -10.81 -6.70 7.16
CA LYS A 38 -10.51 -5.27 7.08
C LYS A 38 -9.01 -5.08 6.81
N PRO A 39 -8.63 -4.19 5.89
CA PRO A 39 -7.24 -3.88 5.66
C PRO A 39 -6.57 -3.46 6.97
N TYR A 40 -5.37 -3.99 7.22
CA TYR A 40 -4.55 -3.49 8.30
C TYR A 40 -4.07 -2.09 7.93
N TYR A 41 -4.42 -1.10 8.75
CA TYR A 41 -3.76 0.18 8.71
C TYR A 41 -2.33 -0.04 9.22
N CYS A 42 -1.33 0.20 8.37
CA CYS A 42 0.01 0.41 8.88
C CYS A 42 -0.10 1.60 9.85
N PRO A 43 0.31 1.48 11.13
CA PRO A 43 0.46 2.66 11.95
C PRO A 43 1.56 3.49 11.28
N GLN A 44 1.14 4.54 10.56
CA GLN A 44 2.04 5.58 10.14
C GLN A 44 2.65 6.09 11.44
N SER A 45 3.91 5.77 11.73
CA SER A 45 4.64 6.46 12.78
C SER A 45 4.81 7.89 12.29
N LEU A 46 3.77 8.72 12.44
CA LEU A 46 3.92 10.16 12.35
C LEU A 46 4.82 10.52 13.53
N PRO A 47 6.03 11.05 13.31
CA PRO A 47 6.74 11.67 14.40
C PRO A 47 5.90 12.91 14.75
N THR A 48 5.15 12.84 15.84
CA THR A 48 4.63 14.02 16.52
C THR A 48 5.85 14.81 17.00
N LYS A 49 6.37 15.66 16.12
CA LYS A 49 7.21 16.78 16.53
C LYS A 49 6.27 17.76 17.21
N ASP A 50 6.24 17.71 18.53
CA ASP A 50 5.73 18.81 19.33
C ASP A 50 6.55 20.05 18.97
N LEU A 51 5.97 20.97 18.21
CA LEU A 51 6.49 22.33 18.01
C LEU A 51 5.55 23.28 18.77
N PRO A 52 6.05 24.08 19.73
CA PRO A 52 5.44 25.38 20.02
C PRO A 52 5.71 26.31 18.84
N ASP A 53 4.68 27.08 18.50
CA ASP A 53 4.64 28.12 17.47
C ASP A 53 5.85 29.07 17.55
N GLU A 54 6.61 29.21 16.47
CA GLU A 54 7.38 30.42 16.19
C GLU A 54 7.38 30.66 14.67
N GLU A 55 7.26 31.93 14.34
CA GLU A 55 6.83 32.49 13.07
C GLU A 55 7.81 32.30 11.90
N ASP A 56 7.23 32.43 10.72
CA ASP A 56 7.80 32.99 9.48
C ASP A 56 8.36 32.03 8.41
N ASN A 57 7.92 32.38 7.20
CA ASN A 57 8.40 32.05 5.88
C ASN A 57 8.04 30.69 5.24
N GLU A 58 7.23 30.81 4.19
CA GLU A 58 7.09 29.87 3.07
C GLU A 58 8.43 29.53 2.40
N GLU A 59 8.39 28.61 1.44
CA GLU A 59 9.52 28.10 0.63
C GLU A 59 10.26 26.90 1.26
N VAL A 60 9.68 25.70 1.11
CA VAL A 60 10.50 24.49 0.95
C VAL A 60 10.46 24.09 -0.52
N SER A 61 11.12 24.92 -1.32
CA SER A 61 11.90 24.41 -2.44
C SER A 61 13.03 23.59 -1.83
N THR A 62 13.00 22.26 -1.97
CA THR A 62 14.23 21.47 -2.18
C THR A 62 13.89 20.03 -2.57
N LEU A 63 13.99 19.81 -3.88
CA LEU A 63 14.36 18.55 -4.49
C LEU A 63 15.53 17.90 -3.70
N PRO A 64 15.54 16.57 -3.47
CA PRO A 64 16.81 15.88 -3.31
C PRO A 64 17.41 15.67 -4.70
N ASP A 65 18.20 16.64 -5.16
CA ASP A 65 19.20 16.39 -6.20
C ASP A 65 20.47 15.91 -5.50
N SER A 66 20.86 14.67 -5.77
CA SER A 66 22.17 14.44 -6.38
C SER A 66 22.35 12.95 -6.59
N ALA A 67 22.24 12.56 -7.86
CA ALA A 67 22.94 11.40 -8.36
C ALA A 67 24.43 11.51 -8.01
N MET A 68 25.04 10.39 -7.61
CA MET A 68 26.41 10.10 -8.01
C MET A 68 26.37 8.84 -8.89
N GLU A 69 26.34 9.10 -10.19
CA GLU A 69 27.08 8.34 -11.21
C GLU A 69 28.48 7.93 -10.66
N SER A 70 29.11 6.83 -11.07
CA SER A 70 29.23 6.33 -12.43
C SER A 70 29.99 5.00 -12.46
N THR A 71 30.06 4.44 -13.66
CA THR A 71 31.12 3.57 -14.21
C THR A 71 30.92 2.05 -14.21
N SER A 72 30.27 1.59 -15.30
CA SER A 72 30.77 0.59 -16.26
C SER A 72 32.05 -0.19 -15.91
N MET A 73 31.99 -1.53 -16.05
CA MET A 73 32.87 -2.27 -16.97
C MET A 73 32.40 -3.73 -17.15
N VAL A 74 32.20 -4.10 -18.43
CA VAL A 74 32.09 -5.45 -19.05
C VAL A 74 30.86 -6.29 -18.72
#